data_AF-A0A922MD76-F1
#
_entry.id   AF-A0A922MD76-F1
#
_cell.length_a   1.000
_cell.length_b   1.000
_cell.length_c   1.000
_cell.angle_alpha   90.00
_cell.angle_beta   90.00
_cell.angle_gamma   90.00
#
_symmetry.space_group_name_H-M   'P 1'
#
loop_
_entity.id
_entity.type
_entity.pdbx_description
1 polymer ?
#
loop_
_entity_poly.entity_id
_entity_poly.type
_entity_poly.pdbx_seq_one_letter_code
_entity_poly.pdbx_strand_id
1 'polypeptide(L)'
;MFSNKTQLRKRTPENGTDRETFLSLLVDEYLHSTVYDAKCQVLANLANFAYDPINYQYIRDVGVLDIFLHVIKNESSLQLLHFAVAGICNLCCAFKAGDKIRIQKTLTQKDLDAFSNLTSDHNYLHQNNGNKRPIVHGALLNGLVAGLIGTHLPGPGTVLVSQTMKFPNKCFVGEKLTISVELVDVRKILKVKFYCIVEEEKKVVFEGEAKLMLAKDC
;
A
#
# COMPACT_ATOMS: atom_id res chain seq x y z
N MET A 1 3.81 10.57 12.80
CA MET A 1 4.48 9.36 13.33
C MET A 1 3.40 8.32 13.63
N PHE A 2 3.37 7.21 12.90
CA PHE A 2 2.35 6.16 13.09
C PHE A 2 2.55 5.39 14.39
N SER A 3 1.45 5.08 15.07
CA SER A 3 1.46 4.41 16.38
C SER A 3 1.33 2.90 16.22
N ASN A 4 1.97 2.14 17.12
CA ASN A 4 1.75 0.70 17.24
C ASN A 4 0.88 0.36 18.46
N LYS A 5 0.36 -0.88 18.53
CA LYS A 5 -0.53 -1.34 19.63
C LYS A 5 0.12 -1.19 21.01
N THR A 6 1.43 -1.38 21.13
CA THR A 6 2.17 -1.23 22.38
C THR A 6 2.25 0.24 22.81
N GLN A 7 2.46 1.17 21.87
CA GLN A 7 2.45 2.62 22.14
C GLN A 7 1.06 3.13 22.50
N LEU A 8 0.01 2.64 21.82
CA LEU A 8 -1.37 2.94 22.20
C LEU A 8 -1.67 2.49 23.62
N ARG A 9 -1.35 1.23 23.97
CA ARG A 9 -1.55 0.71 25.34
C ARG A 9 -0.76 1.49 26.40
N LYS A 10 0.44 1.98 26.08
CA LYS A 10 1.22 2.84 27.00
C LYS A 10 0.61 4.23 27.17
N ARG A 11 -0.10 4.74 26.16
CA ARG A 11 -0.73 6.08 26.17
C ARG A 11 -2.14 6.05 26.75
N THR A 12 -2.81 4.90 26.71
CA THR A 12 -4.10 4.70 27.38
C THR A 12 -3.84 4.42 28.88
N PRO A 13 -4.33 5.28 29.79
CA PRO A 13 -4.24 5.02 31.23
C PRO A 13 -4.88 3.68 31.61
N GLU A 14 -4.50 3.08 32.75
CA GLU A 14 -5.09 1.80 33.21
C GLU A 14 -6.63 1.88 33.38
N ASN A 15 -7.15 3.07 33.69
CA ASN A 15 -8.60 3.38 33.75
C ASN A 15 -9.08 4.25 32.57
N GLY A 16 -8.31 4.31 31.48
CA GLY A 16 -8.62 5.13 30.32
C GLY A 16 -9.67 4.49 29.42
N THR A 17 -10.48 5.32 28.77
CA THR A 17 -11.41 4.88 27.73
C THR A 17 -10.65 4.20 26.59
N ASP A 18 -11.12 3.03 26.15
CA ASP A 18 -10.54 2.35 25.01
C ASP A 18 -10.76 3.16 23.71
N ARG A 19 -10.00 2.83 22.66
CA ARG A 19 -9.97 3.63 21.44
C ARG A 19 -11.32 3.65 20.72
N GLU A 20 -12.05 2.55 20.75
CA GLU A 20 -13.36 2.44 20.10
C GLU A 20 -14.36 3.34 20.83
N THR A 21 -14.47 3.19 22.15
CA THR A 21 -15.36 4.00 22.98
C THR A 21 -15.04 5.49 22.88
N PHE A 22 -13.76 5.87 22.85
CA PHE A 22 -13.37 7.28 22.72
C PHE A 22 -13.81 7.88 21.37
N LEU A 23 -13.63 7.14 20.27
CA LEU A 23 -14.08 7.60 18.95
C LEU A 23 -15.61 7.64 18.86
N SER A 24 -16.32 6.69 19.47
CA SER A 24 -17.78 6.70 19.58
C SER A 24 -18.29 7.94 20.31
N LEU A 25 -17.62 8.35 21.40
CA LEU A 25 -18.00 9.58 22.12
C LEU A 25 -17.82 10.84 21.26
N LEU A 26 -16.77 10.92 20.45
CA LEU A 26 -16.59 12.03 19.52
C LEU A 26 -17.67 12.05 18.44
N VAL A 27 -18.03 10.88 17.90
CA VAL A 27 -19.14 10.75 16.94
C VAL A 27 -20.45 11.24 17.56
N ASP A 28 -20.75 10.79 18.78
CA ASP A 28 -21.94 11.20 19.52
C ASP A 28 -21.97 12.71 19.78
N GLU A 29 -20.84 13.28 20.22
CA GLU A 29 -20.70 14.72 20.44
C GLU A 29 -20.95 15.52 19.16
N TYR A 30 -20.42 15.07 18.02
CA TYR A 30 -20.66 15.75 16.73
C TYR A 30 -22.15 15.76 16.34
N LEU A 31 -22.83 14.63 16.50
CA LEU A 31 -24.22 14.45 16.09
C LEU A 31 -25.19 15.26 16.95
N HIS A 32 -24.92 15.39 18.25
CA HIS A 32 -25.82 16.05 19.18
C HIS A 32 -25.45 17.51 19.48
N SER A 33 -24.23 17.94 19.16
CA SER A 33 -23.82 19.32 19.38
C SER A 33 -24.44 20.27 18.33
N THR A 34 -25.00 21.38 18.81
CA THR A 34 -25.40 22.52 17.97
C THR A 34 -24.36 23.64 17.98
N VAL A 35 -23.32 23.51 18.81
CA VAL A 35 -22.28 24.52 18.99
C VAL A 35 -21.22 24.37 17.89
N TYR A 36 -21.04 25.42 17.09
CA TYR A 36 -20.14 25.43 15.95
C TYR A 36 -18.69 25.07 16.33
N ASP A 37 -18.14 25.69 17.38
CA ASP A 37 -16.76 25.46 17.80
C ASP A 37 -16.53 24.01 18.26
N ALA A 38 -17.51 23.42 18.93
CA ALA A 38 -17.46 22.01 19.34
C ALA A 38 -17.45 21.09 18.11
N LYS A 39 -18.30 21.34 17.10
CA LYS A 39 -18.28 20.58 15.84
C LYS A 39 -16.93 20.69 15.13
N CYS A 40 -16.33 21.88 15.07
CA CYS A 40 -15.01 22.10 14.51
C CYS A 40 -13.94 21.31 15.27
N GLN A 41 -13.94 21.36 16.59
CA GLN A 41 -12.98 20.67 17.44
C GLN A 41 -13.08 19.15 17.26
N VAL A 42 -14.30 18.61 17.26
CA VAL A 42 -14.54 17.18 17.05
C VAL A 42 -14.08 16.74 15.67
N LEU A 43 -14.44 17.46 14.59
CA LEU A 43 -14.00 17.12 13.24
C LEU A 43 -12.49 17.18 13.08
N ALA A 44 -11.83 18.19 13.66
CA ALA A 44 -10.38 18.29 13.65
C ALA A 44 -9.73 17.10 14.38
N ASN A 45 -10.28 16.69 15.53
CA ASN A 45 -9.83 15.51 16.26
C ASN A 45 -9.98 14.24 15.43
N LEU A 46 -11.17 14.00 14.85
CA LEU A 46 -11.44 12.85 13.99
C LEU A 46 -10.50 12.82 12.77
N ALA A 47 -10.26 13.97 12.14
CA ALA A 47 -9.33 14.08 11.01
C ALA A 47 -7.87 13.74 11.42
N ASN A 48 -7.46 14.13 12.62
CA ASN A 48 -6.16 13.74 13.19
C ASN A 48 -6.08 12.24 13.49
N PHE A 49 -7.16 11.62 14.00
CA PHE A 49 -7.20 10.17 14.19
C PHE A 49 -7.15 9.40 12.87
N ALA A 50 -7.81 9.93 11.83
CA ALA A 50 -7.78 9.38 10.47
C ALA A 50 -6.38 9.36 9.84
N TYR A 51 -5.41 10.11 10.38
CA TYR A 51 -4.03 10.09 9.90
C TYR A 51 -3.29 8.78 10.22
N ASP A 52 -3.64 8.09 11.31
CA ASP A 52 -2.90 6.91 11.78
C ASP A 52 -3.64 5.61 11.41
N PRO A 53 -3.08 4.74 10.54
CA PRO A 53 -3.72 3.51 10.06
C PRO A 53 -4.27 2.59 11.14
N ILE A 54 -3.67 2.62 12.35
CA ILE A 54 -4.14 1.81 13.48
C ILE A 54 -5.57 2.15 13.91
N ASN A 55 -6.06 3.35 13.58
CA ASN A 55 -7.40 3.80 13.95
C ASN A 55 -8.48 3.39 12.94
N TYR A 56 -8.11 2.87 11.76
CA TYR A 56 -9.03 2.83 10.61
C TYR A 56 -10.18 1.87 10.81
N GLN A 57 -9.93 0.73 11.46
CA GLN A 57 -10.99 -0.22 11.77
C GLN A 57 -12.02 0.43 12.70
N TYR A 58 -11.57 1.05 13.81
CA TYR A 58 -12.46 1.75 14.73
C TYR A 58 -13.22 2.90 14.05
N ILE A 59 -12.55 3.71 13.21
CA ILE A 59 -13.18 4.81 12.45
C ILE A 59 -14.31 4.30 11.56
N ARG A 60 -14.12 3.13 10.93
CA ARG A 60 -15.15 2.50 10.10
C ARG A 60 -16.30 1.98 10.97
N ASP A 61 -15.98 1.32 12.06
CA ASP A 61 -16.97 0.66 12.92
C ASP A 61 -17.87 1.68 13.64
N VAL A 62 -17.32 2.84 14.01
CA VAL A 62 -18.04 3.90 14.73
C VAL A 62 -18.67 4.96 13.83
N GLY A 63 -18.59 4.82 12.50
CA GLY A 63 -19.30 5.71 11.56
C GLY A 63 -18.66 7.09 11.31
N VAL A 64 -17.37 7.27 11.60
CA VAL A 64 -16.67 8.56 11.39
C VAL A 64 -16.61 8.94 9.90
N LEU A 65 -16.52 7.96 9.00
CA LEU A 65 -16.52 8.21 7.56
C LEU A 65 -17.84 8.87 7.10
N ASP A 66 -18.96 8.45 7.68
CA ASP A 66 -20.28 8.99 7.35
C ASP A 66 -20.42 10.45 7.79
N ILE A 67 -19.81 10.82 8.93
CA ILE A 67 -19.73 12.22 9.36
C ILE A 67 -18.98 13.06 8.33
N PHE A 68 -17.78 12.65 7.90
CA PHE A 68 -17.02 13.44 6.93
C PHE A 68 -17.79 13.61 5.61
N LEU A 69 -18.43 12.54 5.11
CA LEU A 69 -19.24 12.60 3.90
C LEU A 69 -20.48 13.47 4.10
N HIS A 70 -21.12 13.42 5.27
CA HIS A 70 -22.26 14.27 5.60
C HIS A 70 -21.88 15.75 5.59
N VAL A 71 -20.76 16.11 6.21
CA VAL A 71 -20.25 17.50 6.22
C VAL A 71 -19.99 17.99 4.81
N ILE A 72 -19.28 17.21 3.99
CA ILE A 72 -18.95 17.59 2.61
C ILE A 72 -20.21 17.82 1.76
N LYS A 73 -21.28 17.08 2.03
CA LYS A 73 -22.52 17.19 1.26
C LYS A 73 -23.47 18.29 1.75
N ASN A 74 -23.48 18.56 3.06
CA ASN A 74 -24.57 19.33 3.68
C ASN A 74 -24.12 20.62 4.37
N GLU A 75 -22.82 20.81 4.59
CA GLU A 75 -22.29 22.01 5.27
C GLU A 75 -21.68 23.00 4.28
N SER A 76 -21.84 24.30 4.56
CA SER A 76 -21.25 25.39 3.78
C SER A 76 -20.05 26.05 4.47
N SER A 77 -19.78 25.71 5.74
CA SER A 77 -18.63 26.26 6.46
C SER A 77 -17.33 25.73 5.88
N LEU A 78 -16.47 26.64 5.41
CA LEU A 78 -15.17 26.31 4.85
C LEU A 78 -14.27 25.56 5.84
N GLN A 79 -14.38 25.85 7.14
CA GLN A 79 -13.58 25.21 8.17
C GLN A 79 -14.05 23.77 8.44
N LEU A 80 -15.36 23.54 8.55
CA LEU A 80 -15.92 22.18 8.69
C LEU A 80 -15.59 21.33 7.46
N LEU A 81 -15.77 21.90 6.26
CA LEU A 81 -15.40 21.27 5.00
C LEU A 81 -13.90 20.93 4.95
N HIS A 82 -13.03 21.84 5.38
CA HIS A 82 -11.59 21.61 5.43
C HIS A 82 -11.24 20.40 6.30
N PHE A 83 -11.78 20.32 7.52
CA PHE A 83 -11.52 19.18 8.41
C PHE A 83 -12.08 17.87 7.87
N ALA A 84 -13.28 17.88 7.29
CA ALA A 84 -13.88 16.68 6.71
C ALA A 84 -13.10 16.17 5.49
N VAL A 85 -12.69 17.07 4.58
CA VAL A 85 -11.86 16.71 3.43
C VAL A 85 -10.50 16.19 3.88
N ALA A 86 -9.86 16.85 4.85
CA ALA A 86 -8.60 16.38 5.43
C ALA A 86 -8.76 14.98 6.03
N GLY A 87 -9.85 14.73 6.77
CA GLY A 87 -10.18 13.42 7.32
C GLY A 87 -10.33 12.34 6.24
N ILE A 88 -11.07 12.60 5.17
CA ILE A 88 -11.21 11.66 4.05
C ILE A 88 -9.87 11.41 3.36
N CYS A 89 -9.12 12.46 3.05
CA CYS A 89 -7.80 12.32 2.44
C CYS A 89 -6.85 11.49 3.32
N ASN A 90 -6.93 11.66 4.64
CA ASN A 90 -6.18 10.86 5.58
C ASN A 90 -6.61 9.39 5.54
N LEU A 91 -7.90 9.07 5.42
CA LEU A 91 -8.41 7.68 5.34
C LEU A 91 -8.15 6.99 3.99
N CYS A 92 -8.15 7.73 2.89
CA CYS A 92 -8.01 7.18 1.54
C CYS A 92 -6.60 6.66 1.22
N CYS A 93 -5.62 6.83 2.10
CA CYS A 93 -4.23 6.44 1.86
C CYS A 93 -3.76 5.15 2.54
N ALA A 94 -4.55 4.46 3.39
CA ALA A 94 -4.01 3.23 4.01
C ALA A 94 -4.30 1.99 3.18
N PHE A 95 -3.24 1.51 2.55
CA PHE A 95 -3.03 0.08 2.41
C PHE A 95 -2.93 -0.57 3.81
N LYS A 96 -3.45 -1.78 3.95
CA LYS A 96 -3.38 -2.60 5.16
C LYS A 96 -2.66 -3.92 4.90
N ALA A 97 -2.19 -4.56 5.97
CA ALA A 97 -1.69 -5.93 5.86
C ALA A 97 -2.79 -6.84 5.28
N GLY A 98 -2.40 -7.69 4.33
CA GLY A 98 -3.26 -8.55 3.54
C GLY A 98 -3.70 -7.95 2.20
N ASP A 99 -3.46 -6.66 1.94
CA ASP A 99 -3.76 -6.08 0.63
C ASP A 99 -2.89 -6.70 -0.45
N LYS A 100 -3.49 -6.96 -1.61
CA LYS A 100 -2.86 -7.66 -2.73
C LYS A 100 -3.18 -6.95 -4.02
N ILE A 101 -2.18 -6.90 -4.89
CA ILE A 101 -2.37 -6.54 -6.28
C ILE A 101 -1.74 -7.59 -7.18
N ARG A 102 -2.36 -7.82 -8.33
CA ARG A 102 -1.78 -8.62 -9.40
C ARG A 102 -1.97 -7.95 -10.75
N ILE A 103 -1.00 -8.11 -11.62
CA ILE A 103 -1.05 -7.71 -13.02
C ILE A 103 -0.62 -8.86 -13.90
N GLN A 104 -1.06 -8.84 -15.16
CA GLN A 104 -0.63 -9.80 -16.17
C GLN A 104 0.25 -9.10 -17.20
N LYS A 105 1.35 -9.75 -17.59
CA LYS A 105 2.26 -9.25 -18.62
C LYS A 105 2.83 -10.40 -19.43
N THR A 106 3.03 -10.18 -20.71
CA THR A 106 3.76 -11.09 -21.60
C THR A 106 5.00 -10.35 -22.08
N LEU A 107 6.18 -10.88 -21.77
CA LEU A 107 7.44 -10.25 -22.17
C LEU A 107 7.81 -10.68 -23.58
N THR A 108 8.21 -9.71 -24.39
CA THR A 108 8.59 -9.88 -25.79
C THR A 108 10.10 -9.79 -25.96
N GLN A 109 10.62 -10.18 -27.13
CA GLN A 109 12.04 -10.03 -27.42
C GLN A 109 12.49 -8.56 -27.35
N LYS A 110 11.62 -7.62 -27.77
CA LYS A 110 11.90 -6.18 -27.69
C LYS A 110 12.14 -5.72 -26.25
N ASP A 111 11.41 -6.28 -25.29
CA ASP A 111 11.61 -5.96 -23.87
C ASP A 111 12.97 -6.44 -23.36
N LEU A 112 13.40 -7.64 -23.80
CA LEU A 112 14.71 -8.19 -23.46
C LEU A 112 15.82 -7.37 -24.11
N ASP A 113 15.70 -7.04 -25.39
CA ASP A 113 16.70 -6.25 -26.12
C ASP A 113 16.87 -4.85 -25.48
N ALA A 114 15.75 -4.21 -25.12
CA ALA A 114 15.78 -2.93 -24.41
C ALA A 114 16.49 -3.04 -23.05
N PHE A 115 16.22 -4.11 -22.28
CA PHE A 115 16.87 -4.35 -21.00
C PHE A 115 18.36 -4.65 -21.15
N SER A 116 18.74 -5.47 -22.14
CA SER A 116 20.14 -5.77 -22.47
C SER A 116 20.90 -4.51 -22.85
N ASN A 117 20.33 -3.64 -23.68
CA ASN A 117 20.96 -2.38 -24.07
C ASN A 117 21.12 -1.41 -22.89
N LEU A 118 20.17 -1.40 -21.95
CA LEU A 118 20.24 -0.56 -20.76
C LEU A 118 21.28 -1.05 -19.75
N THR A 119 21.43 -2.37 -19.60
CA THR A 119 22.25 -2.99 -18.54
C THR A 119 23.60 -3.50 -19.04
N SER A 120 23.82 -3.50 -20.35
CA SER A 120 24.94 -4.16 -21.03
C SER A 120 25.00 -5.69 -20.83
N ASP A 121 23.91 -6.31 -20.35
CA ASP A 121 23.80 -7.76 -20.27
C ASP A 121 23.38 -8.34 -21.62
N HIS A 122 24.36 -8.67 -22.44
CA HIS A 122 24.19 -9.30 -23.75
C HIS A 122 24.40 -10.82 -23.70
N ASN A 123 24.13 -11.46 -22.56
CA ASN A 123 24.24 -12.91 -22.46
C ASN A 123 23.34 -13.59 -23.52
N TYR A 124 23.91 -14.55 -24.25
CA TYR A 124 23.25 -15.26 -25.35
C TYR A 124 21.97 -15.98 -24.92
N LEU A 125 21.78 -16.23 -23.62
CA LEU A 125 20.55 -16.80 -23.06
C LEU A 125 19.31 -15.90 -23.28
N HIS A 126 19.52 -14.60 -23.46
CA HIS A 126 18.47 -13.59 -23.60
C HIS A 126 18.20 -13.20 -25.06
N GLN A 127 18.98 -13.74 -25.99
CA GLN A 127 18.95 -13.40 -27.41
C GLN A 127 18.22 -14.46 -28.23
N ASN A 128 17.49 -14.02 -29.25
CA ASN A 128 16.85 -14.92 -30.20
C ASN A 128 17.85 -15.37 -31.29
N ASN A 129 18.58 -16.44 -31.00
CA ASN A 129 19.60 -17.00 -31.89
C ASN A 129 19.08 -18.21 -32.69
N GLY A 130 17.76 -18.38 -32.83
CA GLY A 130 17.12 -19.43 -33.64
C GLY A 130 17.13 -20.85 -33.06
N ASN A 131 18.07 -21.18 -32.17
CA ASN A 131 18.24 -22.53 -31.65
C ASN A 131 17.42 -22.83 -30.37
N LYS A 132 17.11 -21.81 -29.57
CA LYS A 132 16.37 -21.96 -28.30
C LYS A 132 15.52 -20.72 -28.04
N ARG A 133 14.37 -20.95 -27.40
CA ARG A 133 13.52 -19.86 -26.91
C ARG A 133 14.28 -19.05 -25.85
N PRO A 134 14.37 -17.72 -25.98
CA PRO A 134 15.15 -16.90 -25.05
C PRO A 134 14.55 -16.92 -23.64
N ILE A 135 15.44 -16.86 -22.65
CA ILE A 135 15.11 -16.81 -21.22
C ILE A 135 15.03 -15.34 -20.82
N VAL A 136 14.05 -14.98 -20.01
CA VAL A 136 13.90 -13.63 -19.45
C VAL A 136 14.99 -13.38 -18.39
N HIS A 137 15.61 -12.20 -18.40
CA HIS A 137 16.55 -11.78 -17.35
C HIS A 137 15.88 -11.82 -15.98
N GLY A 138 16.53 -12.44 -14.99
CA GLY A 138 16.03 -12.44 -13.61
C GLY A 138 15.88 -11.01 -13.05
N ALA A 139 16.85 -10.14 -13.36
CA ALA A 139 16.80 -8.73 -12.97
C ALA A 139 15.64 -7.95 -13.62
N LEU A 140 15.23 -8.33 -14.84
CA LEU A 140 14.05 -7.75 -15.49
C LEU A 140 12.76 -8.11 -14.73
N LEU A 141 12.62 -9.37 -14.29
CA LEU A 141 11.49 -9.77 -13.42
C LEU A 141 11.46 -8.96 -12.12
N ASN A 142 12.63 -8.72 -11.52
CA ASN A 142 12.74 -7.83 -10.36
C ASN A 142 12.29 -6.40 -10.67
N GLY A 143 12.69 -5.85 -11.82
CA GLY A 143 12.27 -4.52 -12.27
C GLY A 143 10.75 -4.39 -12.44
N LEU A 144 10.06 -5.43 -12.90
CA LEU A 144 8.60 -5.45 -12.99
C LEU A 144 7.92 -5.41 -11.62
N VAL A 145 8.45 -6.19 -10.65
CA VAL A 145 7.97 -6.16 -9.26
C VAL A 145 8.23 -4.80 -8.63
N ALA A 146 9.43 -4.22 -8.84
CA ALA A 146 9.77 -2.90 -8.34
C ALA A 146 8.82 -1.82 -8.90
N GLY A 147 8.49 -1.90 -10.20
CA GLY A 147 7.48 -1.04 -10.82
C GLY A 147 6.13 -1.17 -10.14
N LEU A 148 5.62 -2.40 -9.96
CA LEU A 148 4.34 -2.66 -9.29
C LEU A 148 4.30 -2.13 -7.85
N ILE A 149 5.40 -2.27 -7.11
CA ILE A 149 5.55 -1.73 -5.75
C ILE A 149 5.52 -0.20 -5.75
N GLY A 150 6.29 0.42 -6.65
CA GLY A 150 6.47 1.87 -6.71
C GLY A 150 5.27 2.63 -7.28
N THR A 151 4.41 1.99 -8.08
CA THR A 151 3.26 2.66 -8.71
C THR A 151 1.91 2.27 -8.13
N HIS A 152 1.77 1.09 -7.53
CA HIS A 152 0.47 0.60 -7.08
C HIS A 152 0.41 0.24 -5.60
N LEU A 153 1.21 -0.73 -5.12
CA LEU A 153 1.11 -1.22 -3.74
C LEU A 153 2.50 -1.52 -3.15
N PRO A 154 2.99 -0.75 -2.16
CA PRO A 154 2.30 0.33 -1.46
C PRO A 154 2.04 1.59 -2.30
N GLY A 155 2.76 1.76 -3.41
CA GLY A 155 2.56 2.84 -4.36
C GLY A 155 3.58 3.98 -4.22
N PRO A 156 3.29 5.15 -4.82
CA PRO A 156 4.22 6.27 -4.92
C PRO A 156 4.76 6.73 -3.57
N GLY A 157 6.04 7.12 -3.52
CA GLY A 157 6.72 7.52 -2.29
C GLY A 157 7.30 6.36 -1.49
N THR A 158 7.22 5.13 -1.99
CA THR A 158 7.86 3.96 -1.40
C THR A 158 9.33 3.88 -1.78
N VAL A 159 10.20 3.65 -0.80
CA VAL A 159 11.64 3.45 -0.96
C VAL A 159 12.02 2.04 -0.54
N LEU A 160 12.74 1.32 -1.41
CA LEU A 160 13.23 -0.03 -1.13
C LEU A 160 14.40 0.01 -0.14
N VAL A 161 14.29 -0.71 0.98
CA VAL A 161 15.34 -0.81 2.00
C VAL A 161 16.17 -2.08 1.83
N SER A 162 15.50 -3.22 1.66
CA SER A 162 16.16 -4.50 1.45
C SER A 162 15.22 -5.45 0.72
N GLN A 163 15.79 -6.39 -0.02
CA GLN A 163 15.02 -7.37 -0.77
C GLN A 163 15.74 -8.72 -0.73
N THR A 164 14.97 -9.80 -0.63
CA THR A 164 15.44 -11.17 -0.82
C THR A 164 14.63 -11.79 -1.95
N MET A 165 15.31 -12.43 -2.88
CA MET A 165 14.70 -12.96 -4.10
C MET A 165 15.22 -14.35 -4.43
N LYS A 166 14.35 -15.16 -5.05
CA LYS A 166 14.65 -16.50 -5.56
C LYS A 166 14.16 -16.62 -7.00
N PHE A 167 14.84 -17.46 -7.77
CA PHE A 167 14.53 -17.76 -9.16
C PHE A 167 14.31 -19.28 -9.30
N PRO A 168 13.18 -19.84 -8.82
CA PRO A 168 13.00 -21.28 -8.75
C PRO A 168 13.00 -21.95 -10.12
N ASN A 169 12.60 -21.20 -11.16
CA ASN A 169 12.45 -21.71 -12.51
C ASN A 169 12.79 -20.65 -13.57
N LYS A 170 13.06 -21.11 -14.79
CA LYS A 170 13.22 -20.26 -15.98
C LYS A 170 11.87 -19.71 -16.43
N CYS A 171 11.87 -18.46 -16.87
CA CYS A 171 10.78 -17.83 -17.62
C CYS A 171 11.24 -17.59 -19.05
N PHE A 172 10.40 -17.91 -20.02
CA PHE A 172 10.69 -17.78 -21.45
C PHE A 172 9.90 -16.63 -22.08
N VAL A 173 10.50 -16.01 -23.10
CA VAL A 173 9.86 -14.92 -23.87
C VAL A 173 8.53 -15.37 -24.49
N GLY A 174 7.46 -14.61 -24.31
CA GLY A 174 6.12 -14.90 -24.81
C GLY A 174 5.24 -15.69 -23.84
N GLU A 175 5.76 -16.12 -22.69
CA GLU A 175 4.93 -16.70 -21.63
C GLU A 175 4.09 -15.62 -20.95
N LYS A 176 2.84 -15.96 -20.63
CA LYS A 176 1.95 -15.08 -19.88
C LYS A 176 2.27 -15.17 -18.39
N LEU A 177 2.79 -14.07 -17.84
CA LEU A 177 3.15 -13.94 -16.43
C LEU A 177 2.06 -13.22 -15.65
N THR A 178 1.72 -13.77 -14.49
CA THR A 178 1.00 -13.08 -13.42
C THR A 178 2.00 -12.65 -12.36
N ILE A 179 2.10 -11.34 -12.15
CA ILE A 179 2.98 -10.70 -11.16
C ILE A 179 2.10 -10.22 -10.03
N SER A 180 2.43 -10.60 -8.80
CA SER A 180 1.65 -10.27 -7.62
C SER A 180 2.51 -9.72 -6.49
N VAL A 181 1.95 -8.78 -5.75
CA VAL A 181 2.53 -8.20 -4.53
C VAL A 181 1.47 -8.25 -3.45
N GLU A 182 1.86 -8.69 -2.27
CA GLU A 182 1.06 -8.77 -1.06
C GLU A 182 1.73 -7.99 0.06
N LEU A 183 0.99 -7.10 0.69
CA LEU A 183 1.45 -6.37 1.86
C LEU A 183 1.31 -7.23 3.10
N VAL A 184 2.42 -7.56 3.76
CA VAL A 184 2.48 -8.48 4.90
C VAL A 184 2.47 -7.74 6.23
N ASP A 185 3.15 -6.59 6.30
CA ASP A 185 3.27 -5.79 7.52
C ASP A 185 3.28 -4.31 7.17
N VAL A 186 2.54 -3.51 7.93
CA VAL A 186 2.31 -2.06 7.72
C VAL A 186 2.72 -1.24 8.94
N ARG A 187 3.91 -1.52 9.45
CA ARG A 187 4.56 -0.75 10.53
C ARG A 187 5.48 0.31 9.94
N LYS A 188 6.41 0.84 10.76
CA LYS A 188 7.45 1.80 10.32
C LYS A 188 8.24 1.29 9.10
N ILE A 189 8.50 -0.01 9.04
CA ILE A 189 9.06 -0.68 7.87
C ILE A 189 7.96 -1.57 7.31
N LEU A 190 7.55 -1.28 6.08
CA LEU A 190 6.60 -2.07 5.32
C LEU A 190 7.28 -3.37 4.90
N LYS A 191 6.52 -4.47 4.91
CA LYS A 191 6.98 -5.75 4.36
C LYS A 191 6.02 -6.20 3.29
N VAL A 192 6.57 -6.59 2.14
CA VAL A 192 5.79 -7.20 1.05
C VAL A 192 6.33 -8.56 0.69
N LYS A 193 5.45 -9.45 0.24
CA LYS A 193 5.76 -10.68 -0.49
C LYS A 193 5.41 -10.48 -1.94
N PHE A 194 6.17 -11.09 -2.85
CA PHE A 194 5.88 -11.01 -4.27
C PHE A 194 6.14 -12.33 -4.97
N TYR A 195 5.38 -12.56 -6.04
CA TYR A 195 5.45 -13.77 -6.88
C TYR A 195 5.22 -13.42 -8.34
N CYS A 196 6.03 -13.98 -9.24
CA CYS A 196 5.76 -14.07 -10.66
C CYS A 196 5.51 -15.52 -11.04
N ILE A 197 4.36 -15.77 -11.66
CA ILE A 197 3.88 -17.11 -12.01
C ILE A 197 3.57 -17.16 -13.50
N VAL A 198 4.09 -18.15 -14.20
CA VAL A 198 3.66 -18.48 -15.58
C VAL A 198 2.31 -19.18 -15.49
N GLU A 199 1.28 -18.62 -16.14
CA GLU A 199 -0.11 -19.08 -15.94
C GLU A 199 -0.38 -20.49 -16.48
N GLU A 200 0.12 -20.81 -17.68
CA GLU A 200 -0.13 -22.10 -18.33
C GLU A 200 0.39 -23.28 -17.50
N GLU A 201 1.60 -23.16 -16.96
CA GLU A 201 2.25 -24.21 -16.17
C GLU A 201 2.01 -24.07 -14.65
N LYS A 202 1.36 -22.99 -14.19
CA LYS A 202 1.24 -22.62 -12.76
C LYS A 202 2.59 -22.62 -12.03
N LYS A 203 3.63 -22.14 -12.71
CA LYS A 203 5.02 -22.27 -12.30
C LYS A 203 5.57 -20.97 -11.76
N VAL A 204 6.10 -21.00 -10.54
CA VAL A 204 6.75 -19.84 -9.91
C VAL A 204 8.14 -19.67 -10.53
N VAL A 205 8.37 -18.53 -11.18
CA VAL A 205 9.65 -18.20 -11.84
C VAL A 205 10.46 -17.16 -11.06
N PHE A 206 9.78 -16.35 -10.23
CA PHE A 206 10.41 -15.37 -9.36
C PHE A 206 9.56 -15.20 -8.10
N GLU A 207 10.20 -15.21 -6.94
CA GLU A 207 9.51 -14.98 -5.67
C GLU A 207 10.45 -14.31 -4.66
N GLY A 208 9.86 -13.68 -3.64
CA GLY A 208 10.66 -13.09 -2.59
C GLY A 208 9.90 -12.18 -1.64
N GLU A 209 10.68 -11.45 -0.84
CA GLU A 209 10.22 -10.49 0.14
C GLU A 209 11.00 -9.19 0.03
N ALA A 210 10.34 -8.06 0.28
CA ALA A 210 10.99 -6.76 0.35
C ALA A 210 10.58 -5.99 1.61
N LYS A 211 11.53 -5.23 2.17
CA LYS A 211 11.31 -4.23 3.21
C LYS A 211 11.35 -2.85 2.58
N LEU A 212 10.38 -2.02 2.93
CA LEU A 212 10.17 -0.71 2.32
C LEU A 212 9.97 0.36 3.40
N MET A 213 10.27 1.60 3.07
CA MET A 213 9.94 2.80 3.86
C MET A 213 9.16 3.78 3.00
N LEU A 214 8.43 4.69 3.63
CA LEU A 214 7.84 5.82 2.94
C LEU A 214 8.84 6.98 2.96
N ALA A 215 8.93 7.77 1.89
CA ALA A 215 9.94 8.81 1.72
C ALA A 215 9.92 9.91 2.81
N LYS A 216 8.82 10.05 3.56
CA LYS A 216 8.75 10.94 4.74
C LYS A 216 9.49 10.39 5.97
N ASP A 217 9.88 9.11 5.94
CA ASP A 217 10.65 8.40 6.97
C ASP A 217 12.13 8.18 6.56
N CYS A 218 12.56 8.69 5.40
CA CYS A 218 13.95 8.71 4.93
C CYS A 218 14.69 9.95 5.42
#